data_AF-A0A7X6ZDS4-F1
#
_entry.id   AF-A0A7X6ZDS4-F1
#
_cell.length_a   1.000
_cell.length_b   1.000
_cell.length_c   1.000
_cell.angle_alpha   90.00
_cell.angle_beta   90.00
_cell.angle_gamma   90.00
#
_symmetry.space_group_name_H-M   'P 1'
#
loop_
_entity.id
_entity.type
_entity.pdbx_description
1 polymer ?
#
loop_
_entity_poly.entity_id
_entity_poly.type
_entity_poly.pdbx_seq_one_letter_code
_entity_poly.pdbx_strand_id
1 'polypeptide(L)'
;DMGEEYGFGFHYVERADGTYYIMDASPFEIFPVLKNNMTVGQTWSYDTESGSIKYKVVDMGVDLDLGFAKFDDCLLLLEDNQAVGFQSITYYAPGKGSVYVIDPGGAFQYYKMTEMITIDAAEAANTIIKWCPNYYDIKDDRSQSY
;
A
#
# COMPACT_ATOMS: atom_id res chain seq x y z
N ASP A 1 0.71 22.79 -11.01
CA ASP A 1 0.22 21.56 -11.66
C ASP A 1 0.74 20.25 -11.06
N MET A 2 1.98 20.14 -10.52
CA MET A 2 2.32 18.98 -9.68
C MET A 2 1.51 19.08 -8.37
N GLY A 3 0.53 18.19 -8.20
CA GLY A 3 -0.25 18.02 -6.97
C GLY A 3 -1.53 18.88 -6.84
N GLU A 4 -1.63 20.04 -7.49
CA GLU A 4 -2.77 20.97 -7.26
C GLU A 4 -4.15 20.41 -7.67
N GLU A 5 -4.20 19.38 -8.51
CA GLU A 5 -5.46 18.74 -8.94
C GLU A 5 -5.55 17.25 -8.56
N TYR A 6 -4.40 16.56 -8.41
CA TYR A 6 -4.32 15.14 -8.08
C TYR A 6 -3.08 14.86 -7.22
N GLY A 7 -3.27 14.60 -5.93
CA GLY A 7 -2.21 14.13 -5.03
C GLY A 7 -1.89 12.66 -5.26
N PHE A 8 -0.59 12.33 -5.35
CA PHE A 8 -0.11 10.94 -5.47
C PHE A 8 0.36 10.36 -4.14
N GLY A 9 0.24 11.16 -3.07
CA GLY A 9 0.55 10.77 -1.71
C GLY A 9 -0.43 9.76 -1.13
N PHE A 10 0.08 8.95 -0.22
CA PHE A 10 -0.74 8.18 0.71
C PHE A 10 -0.13 8.28 2.11
N HIS A 11 -0.97 8.15 3.12
CA HIS A 11 -0.58 8.20 4.53
C HIS A 11 -1.00 6.91 5.22
N TYR A 12 -0.03 6.22 5.81
CA TYR A 12 -0.33 5.04 6.61
C TYR A 12 -0.83 5.44 7.99
N VAL A 13 -1.86 4.73 8.45
CA VAL A 13 -2.40 4.84 9.80
C VAL A 13 -2.54 3.46 10.42
N GLU A 14 -2.22 3.36 11.70
CA GLU A 14 -2.36 2.12 12.47
C GLU A 14 -3.71 2.09 13.19
N ARG A 15 -4.39 0.95 13.10
CA ARG A 15 -5.62 0.60 13.83
C ARG A 15 -5.37 -0.61 14.71
N ALA A 16 -6.33 -0.93 15.57
CA ALA A 16 -6.24 -2.09 16.46
C ALA A 16 -6.08 -3.43 15.71
N ASP A 17 -6.59 -3.52 14.48
CA ASP A 17 -6.63 -4.74 13.68
C ASP A 17 -5.70 -4.72 12.45
N GLY A 18 -5.01 -3.61 12.16
CA GLY A 18 -4.11 -3.54 11.02
C GLY A 18 -3.57 -2.16 10.67
N THR A 19 -2.83 -2.12 9.57
CA THR A 19 -2.37 -0.91 8.89
C THR A 19 -3.30 -0.59 7.74
N TYR A 20 -3.63 0.69 7.64
CA TYR A 20 -4.48 1.26 6.61
C TYR A 20 -3.75 2.40 5.91
N TYR A 21 -4.24 2.83 4.75
CA TYR A 21 -3.77 4.03 4.10
C TYR A 21 -4.91 4.97 3.74
N ILE A 22 -4.62 6.26 3.76
CA ILE A 22 -5.49 7.33 3.26
C ILE A 22 -4.78 7.94 2.05
N MET A 23 -5.47 8.02 0.92
CA MET A 23 -4.94 8.67 -0.26
C MET A 23 -5.11 10.18 -0.17
N ASP A 24 -4.12 10.93 -0.64
CA ASP A 24 -4.20 12.39 -0.71
C ASP A 24 -5.33 12.87 -1.63
N ALA A 25 -5.64 12.11 -2.69
CA ALA A 25 -6.78 12.38 -3.59
C ALA A 25 -8.15 12.01 -2.98
N SER A 26 -8.16 11.23 -1.90
CA SER A 26 -9.37 10.75 -1.22
C SER A 26 -9.21 10.87 0.31
N PRO A 27 -9.00 12.09 0.85
CA PRO A 27 -8.50 12.30 2.22
C PRO A 27 -9.50 11.92 3.34
N PHE A 28 -10.72 11.52 2.95
CA PHE A 28 -11.79 11.09 3.84
C PHE A 28 -12.10 9.59 3.73
N GLU A 29 -11.38 8.87 2.85
CA GLU A 29 -11.50 7.42 2.66
C GLU A 29 -10.25 6.73 3.20
N ILE A 30 -10.46 5.60 3.86
CA ILE A 30 -9.40 4.80 4.45
C ILE A 30 -9.49 3.37 3.91
N PHE A 31 -8.37 2.89 3.40
CA PHE A 31 -8.26 1.62 2.71
C PHE A 31 -7.41 0.66 3.53
N PRO A 32 -7.83 -0.60 3.73
CA PRO A 32 -7.02 -1.57 4.45
C PRO A 32 -5.78 -1.93 3.62
N VAL A 33 -4.59 -1.92 4.24
CA VAL A 33 -3.36 -2.42 3.62
C VAL A 33 -3.09 -3.85 4.11
N LEU A 34 -2.88 -4.01 5.42
CA LEU A 34 -2.43 -5.24 6.06
C LEU A 34 -3.12 -5.42 7.40
N LYS A 35 -3.58 -6.64 7.71
CA LYS A 35 -4.09 -6.97 9.04
C LYS A 35 -2.96 -7.37 10.00
N ASN A 36 -3.22 -7.28 11.29
CA ASN A 36 -2.27 -7.74 12.31
C ASN A 36 -2.23 -9.29 12.35
N ASN A 37 -1.07 -9.86 12.73
CA ASN A 37 -0.86 -11.30 12.92
C ASN A 37 -1.28 -12.17 11.72
N MET A 38 -0.88 -11.77 10.52
CA MET A 38 -1.27 -12.46 9.29
C MET A 38 -0.77 -13.90 9.21
N THR A 39 -1.55 -14.73 8.53
CA THR A 39 -1.21 -16.12 8.21
C THR A 39 -1.47 -16.41 6.74
N VAL A 40 -0.71 -17.33 6.14
CA VAL A 40 -0.91 -17.77 4.75
C VAL A 40 -2.34 -18.27 4.55
N GLY A 41 -3.00 -17.78 3.50
CA GLY A 41 -4.39 -18.10 3.18
C GLY A 41 -5.43 -17.22 3.88
N GLN A 42 -5.04 -16.35 4.82
CA GLN A 42 -5.95 -15.38 5.42
C GLN A 42 -6.49 -14.42 4.36
N THR A 43 -7.79 -14.12 4.46
CA THR A 43 -8.50 -13.24 3.53
C THR A 43 -9.29 -12.16 4.27
N TRP A 44 -9.46 -11.01 3.64
CA TRP A 44 -10.42 -9.98 4.04
C TRP A 44 -10.97 -9.26 2.80
N SER A 45 -12.05 -8.51 2.96
CA SER A 45 -12.61 -7.67 1.91
C SER A 45 -12.74 -6.22 2.37
N TYR A 46 -12.76 -5.33 1.39
CA TYR A 46 -13.21 -3.95 1.52
C TYR A 46 -14.35 -3.76 0.54
N ASP A 47 -15.56 -3.57 1.06
CA ASP A 47 -16.79 -3.55 0.26
C ASP A 47 -17.30 -2.11 0.11
N THR A 48 -17.55 -1.71 -1.13
CA THR A 48 -18.14 -0.40 -1.50
C THR A 48 -19.36 -0.60 -2.37
N GLU A 49 -20.12 0.47 -2.61
CA GLU A 49 -21.23 0.46 -3.57
C GLU A 49 -20.78 0.09 -5.00
N SER A 50 -19.53 0.38 -5.34
CA SER A 50 -18.97 0.13 -6.68
C SER A 50 -18.40 -1.30 -6.83
N GLY A 51 -18.31 -2.06 -5.73
CA GLY A 51 -17.76 -3.40 -5.72
C GLY A 51 -16.85 -3.67 -4.53
N SER A 52 -16.29 -4.88 -4.51
CA SER A 52 -15.41 -5.36 -3.45
C SER A 52 -13.95 -5.35 -3.89
N ILE A 53 -13.05 -5.02 -2.97
CA ILE A 53 -11.63 -5.36 -3.07
C ILE A 53 -11.36 -6.51 -2.13
N LYS A 54 -10.90 -7.64 -2.66
CA LYS A 54 -10.60 -8.83 -1.88
C LYS A 54 -9.10 -8.98 -1.73
N TYR A 55 -8.67 -9.31 -0.53
CA TYR A 55 -7.26 -9.50 -0.19
C TYR A 55 -7.04 -10.92 0.27
N LYS A 56 -5.89 -11.49 -0.09
CA LYS A 56 -5.46 -12.81 0.36
C LYS A 56 -3.95 -12.84 0.59
N VAL A 57 -3.54 -13.29 1.78
CA VAL A 57 -2.13 -13.63 2.02
C VAL A 57 -1.79 -14.87 1.19
N VAL A 58 -0.95 -14.67 0.18
CA VAL A 58 -0.52 -15.73 -0.74
C VAL A 58 0.59 -16.54 -0.11
N ASP A 59 1.59 -15.86 0.43
CA ASP A 59 2.76 -16.48 1.03
C ASP A 59 3.44 -15.54 2.04
N MET A 60 4.31 -16.10 2.87
CA MET A 60 5.08 -15.39 3.90
C MET A 60 6.46 -16.01 4.04
N GLY A 61 7.47 -15.20 4.37
CA GLY A 61 8.85 -15.70 4.52
C GLY A 61 9.56 -15.86 3.17
N VAL A 62 9.17 -15.07 2.16
CA VAL A 62 9.72 -15.16 0.81
C VAL A 62 10.92 -14.22 0.66
N ASP A 63 12.05 -14.74 0.22
CA ASP A 63 13.21 -13.92 -0.10
C ASP A 63 13.09 -13.35 -1.52
N LEU A 64 13.36 -12.05 -1.66
CA LEU A 64 13.25 -11.31 -2.91
C LEU A 64 14.58 -10.61 -3.23
N ASP A 65 15.18 -10.97 -4.37
CA ASP A 65 16.36 -10.31 -4.91
C ASP A 65 15.96 -9.43 -6.11
N LEU A 66 16.05 -8.11 -5.94
CA LEU A 66 15.75 -7.15 -7.01
C LEU A 66 16.98 -6.78 -7.86
N GLY A 67 18.15 -7.36 -7.56
CA GLY A 67 19.44 -7.12 -8.22
C GLY A 67 20.25 -5.99 -7.57
N PHE A 68 19.60 -4.94 -7.06
CA PHE A 68 20.25 -3.86 -6.31
C PHE A 68 20.14 -4.05 -4.78
N ALA A 69 19.13 -4.79 -4.33
CA ALA A 69 18.84 -5.07 -2.94
C ALA A 69 18.20 -6.45 -2.80
N LYS A 70 18.45 -7.06 -1.64
CA LYS A 70 17.79 -8.29 -1.19
C LYS A 70 16.88 -7.95 -0.02
N PHE A 71 15.68 -8.50 -0.05
CA PHE A 71 14.69 -8.37 0.99
C PHE A 71 14.30 -9.77 1.46
N ASP A 72 14.63 -10.06 2.71
CA ASP A 72 14.32 -11.34 3.32
C ASP A 72 12.95 -11.25 4.02
N ASP A 73 12.31 -12.41 4.21
CA ASP A 73 11.04 -12.53 4.93
C ASP A 73 9.88 -11.66 4.39
N CYS A 74 9.76 -11.54 3.06
CA CYS A 74 8.65 -10.80 2.46
C CYS A 74 7.29 -11.50 2.66
N LEU A 75 6.25 -10.68 2.79
CA LEU A 75 4.84 -11.07 2.71
C LEU A 75 4.33 -10.85 1.29
N LEU A 76 3.64 -11.84 0.72
CA LEU A 76 2.98 -11.72 -0.57
C LEU A 76 1.47 -11.57 -0.37
N LEU A 77 0.92 -10.46 -0.84
CA LEU A 77 -0.51 -10.16 -0.75
C LEU A 77 -1.12 -10.09 -2.15
N LEU A 78 -2.13 -10.92 -2.40
CA LEU A 78 -3.00 -10.81 -3.57
C LEU A 78 -4.10 -9.79 -3.28
N GLU A 79 -4.27 -8.83 -4.17
CA GLU A 79 -5.42 -7.93 -4.26
C GLU A 79 -6.25 -8.30 -5.50
N ASP A 80 -7.55 -8.44 -5.33
CA ASP A 80 -8.57 -8.60 -6.39
C ASP A 80 -9.59 -7.46 -6.28
N ASN A 81 -9.38 -6.40 -7.06
CA ASN A 81 -10.25 -5.25 -7.12
C ASN A 81 -11.34 -5.49 -8.18
N GLN A 82 -12.50 -5.95 -7.71
CA GLN A 82 -13.60 -6.36 -8.58
C GLN A 82 -14.31 -5.18 -9.23
N ALA A 83 -14.21 -3.97 -8.65
CA ALA A 83 -14.82 -2.77 -9.19
C ALA A 83 -14.18 -2.34 -10.52
N VAL A 84 -12.88 -2.58 -10.69
CA VAL A 84 -12.13 -2.21 -11.90
C VAL A 84 -11.51 -3.41 -12.64
N GLY A 85 -11.80 -4.63 -12.20
CA GLY A 85 -11.31 -5.87 -12.83
C GLY A 85 -9.79 -6.03 -12.78
N PHE A 86 -9.16 -5.51 -11.72
CA PHE A 86 -7.71 -5.48 -11.55
C PHE A 86 -7.25 -6.47 -10.49
N GLN A 87 -6.15 -7.17 -10.73
CA GLN A 87 -5.52 -8.05 -9.75
C GLN A 87 -4.02 -7.81 -9.69
N SER A 88 -3.46 -7.91 -8.49
CA SER A 88 -2.01 -7.80 -8.29
C SER A 88 -1.50 -8.63 -7.11
N ILE A 89 -0.23 -9.02 -7.16
CA ILE A 89 0.51 -9.55 -6.02
C ILE A 89 1.54 -8.52 -5.61
N THR A 90 1.43 -8.03 -4.37
CA THR A 90 2.38 -7.09 -3.77
C THR A 90 3.29 -7.82 -2.80
N TYR A 91 4.59 -7.55 -2.90
CA TYR A 91 5.63 -7.99 -1.97
C TYR A 91 5.89 -6.89 -0.95
N TYR A 92 5.56 -7.17 0.30
CA TYR A 92 5.85 -6.31 1.43
C TYR A 92 7.08 -6.81 2.18
N ALA A 93 8.14 -6.00 2.20
CA ALA A 93 9.36 -6.29 2.94
C ALA A 93 9.30 -5.66 4.35
N PRO A 94 9.75 -6.38 5.41
CA PRO A 94 9.77 -5.86 6.77
C PRO A 94 10.51 -4.51 6.89
N GLY A 95 9.84 -3.51 7.47
CA GLY A 95 10.41 -2.17 7.66
C GLY A 95 10.61 -1.35 6.38
N LYS A 96 10.17 -1.85 5.22
CA LYS A 96 10.31 -1.19 3.91
C LYS A 96 8.98 -0.99 3.19
N GLY A 97 7.95 -1.76 3.53
CA GLY A 97 6.63 -1.67 2.89
C GLY A 97 6.64 -2.38 1.53
N SER A 98 5.83 -1.89 0.59
CA SER A 98 5.75 -2.45 -0.77
C SER A 98 7.05 -2.21 -1.53
N VAL A 99 7.69 -3.28 -2.00
CA VAL A 99 8.96 -3.21 -2.75
C VAL A 99 8.82 -3.72 -4.19
N TYR A 100 7.77 -4.48 -4.48
CA TYR A 100 7.54 -5.09 -5.78
C TYR A 100 6.06 -5.43 -5.98
N VAL A 101 5.49 -5.12 -7.15
CA VAL A 101 4.09 -5.43 -7.48
C VAL A 101 4.02 -6.00 -8.89
N ILE A 102 3.37 -7.15 -9.01
CA ILE A 102 3.20 -7.90 -10.27
C ILE A 102 1.74 -8.30 -10.47
N ASP A 103 1.38 -8.72 -11.68
CA ASP A 103 0.15 -9.45 -11.91
C ASP A 103 0.21 -10.87 -11.32
N PRO A 104 -0.92 -11.54 -11.06
CA PRO A 104 -0.93 -12.91 -10.50
C PRO A 104 -0.22 -13.94 -11.38
N GLY A 105 -0.08 -13.68 -12.68
CA GLY A 105 0.66 -14.54 -13.61
C GLY A 105 2.16 -14.25 -13.68
N GLY A 106 2.64 -13.16 -13.08
CA GLY A 106 4.02 -12.67 -13.19
C GLY A 106 4.41 -12.18 -14.59
N ALA A 107 3.46 -12.03 -15.51
CA ALA A 107 3.69 -11.57 -16.87
C ALA A 107 3.91 -10.05 -16.96
N PHE A 108 3.37 -9.29 -16.00
CA PHE A 108 3.47 -7.85 -15.94
C PHE A 108 3.92 -7.37 -14.57
N GLN A 109 4.74 -6.34 -14.60
CA GLN A 109 5.27 -5.71 -13.40
C GLN A 109 4.72 -4.29 -13.29
N TYR A 110 3.85 -4.07 -12.31
CA TYR A 110 3.25 -2.75 -12.04
C TYR A 110 4.22 -1.82 -11.33
N TYR A 111 5.07 -2.36 -10.46
CA TYR A 111 6.00 -1.57 -9.65
C TYR A 111 7.28 -2.37 -9.32
N LYS A 112 8.46 -1.74 -9.44
CA LYS A 112 9.72 -2.16 -8.81
C LYS A 112 10.23 -1.02 -7.98
N MET A 113 10.65 -1.32 -6.76
CA MET A 113 11.73 -0.53 -6.17
C MET A 113 13.01 -0.75 -6.99
N THR A 114 13.74 0.32 -7.28
CA THR A 114 15.00 0.28 -8.02
C THR A 114 16.16 0.90 -7.26
N GLU A 115 15.87 1.65 -6.20
CA GLU A 115 16.85 2.37 -5.40
C GLU A 115 16.29 2.60 -3.98
N MET A 116 17.19 2.72 -3.00
CA MET A 116 16.87 3.21 -1.66
C MET A 116 17.86 4.30 -1.28
N ILE A 117 17.35 5.50 -1.01
CA ILE A 117 18.14 6.62 -0.50
C ILE A 117 17.69 6.99 0.92
N THR A 118 18.63 7.48 1.73
CA THR A 118 18.31 8.09 3.03
C THR A 118 18.36 9.60 2.86
N ILE A 119 17.26 10.26 3.19
CA ILE A 119 17.12 11.72 3.15
C ILE A 119 16.99 12.25 4.58
N ASP A 120 17.33 13.52 4.78
CA ASP A 120 17.15 14.15 6.09
C ASP A 120 15.68 14.52 6.35
N ALA A 121 15.38 14.90 7.60
CA ALA A 121 14.02 15.21 8.01
C ALA A 121 13.41 16.43 7.28
N ALA A 122 14.23 17.40 6.89
CA ALA A 122 13.76 18.58 6.19
C ALA A 122 13.43 18.25 4.72
N GLU A 123 14.27 17.45 4.06
CA GLU A 123 14.02 16.94 2.73
C GLU A 123 12.81 15.99 2.69
N ALA A 124 12.66 15.14 3.70
CA ALA A 124 11.48 14.30 3.86
C ALA A 124 10.21 15.13 3.98
N ALA A 125 10.20 16.15 4.86
CA ALA A 125 9.05 17.05 5.00
C ALA A 125 8.72 17.76 3.68
N ASN A 126 9.71 18.32 2.99
CA ASN A 126 9.52 18.98 1.70
C ASN A 126 8.98 18.02 0.63
N THR A 127 9.41 16.76 0.64
CA THR A 127 8.91 15.73 -0.26
C THR A 127 7.42 15.45 -0.01
N ILE A 128 7.01 15.32 1.24
CA ILE A 128 5.61 15.14 1.62
C ILE A 128 4.79 16.35 1.15
N ILE A 129 5.21 17.57 1.48
CA ILE A 129 4.51 18.81 1.08
C ILE A 129 4.33 18.88 -0.44
N LYS A 130 5.35 18.47 -1.19
CA LYS A 130 5.35 18.51 -2.65
C LYS A 130 4.37 17.52 -3.28
N TRP A 131 4.24 16.31 -2.72
CA TRP A 131 3.52 15.20 -3.36
C TRP A 131 2.17 14.85 -2.72
N CYS A 132 1.93 15.37 -1.51
CA CYS A 132 0.71 15.21 -0.75
C CYS A 132 0.13 16.59 -0.44
N PRO A 133 -0.28 17.41 -1.42
CA PRO A 133 -0.72 18.79 -1.18
C PRO A 133 -1.97 18.89 -0.29
N ASN A 134 -2.78 17.83 -0.23
CA ASN A 134 -3.97 17.77 0.62
C ASN A 134 -3.68 17.15 2.00
N TYR A 135 -2.40 17.01 2.39
CA TYR A 135 -2.00 16.35 3.64
C TYR A 135 -2.60 16.98 4.91
N TYR A 136 -2.93 18.26 4.87
CA TYR A 136 -3.59 18.95 5.99
C TYR A 136 -5.06 18.58 6.15
N ASP A 137 -5.70 18.07 5.09
CA ASP A 137 -7.11 17.68 5.08
C ASP A 137 -7.33 16.20 5.38
N ILE A 138 -6.24 15.41 5.50
CA ILE A 138 -6.30 13.99 5.79
C ILE A 138 -6.91 13.77 7.17
N LYS A 139 -8.06 13.09 7.20
CA LYS A 139 -8.81 12.83 8.41
C LYS A 139 -8.80 11.34 8.74
N ASP A 140 -8.03 10.97 9.76
CA ASP A 140 -8.14 9.66 10.40
C ASP A 140 -9.43 9.57 11.24
N ASP A 141 -10.59 9.42 10.58
CA ASP A 141 -11.87 9.26 11.27
C ASP A 141 -11.95 7.87 11.91
N ARG A 142 -11.79 7.81 13.23
CA ARG A 142 -11.76 6.54 13.98
C ARG A 142 -13.13 5.87 14.10
N SER A 143 -14.21 6.54 13.69
CA SER A 143 -15.53 5.93 13.63
C SER A 143 -15.76 5.11 12.36
N GLN A 144 -14.92 5.29 11.34
CA GLN A 144 -14.95 4.48 10.14
C GLN A 144 -14.36 3.10 10.44
N SER A 145 -15.24 2.10 10.55
CA SER A 145 -14.87 0.69 10.61
C SER A 145 -15.23 0.05 9.27
N TYR A 146 -14.22 -0.48 8.57
CA TYR A 146 -14.36 -1.29 7.37
C TYR A 146 -13.86 -2.71 7.65
#